data_AF-A0A336JN01-F1
#
_entry.id   AF-A0A336JN01-F1
#
_cell.length_a   1.000
_cell.length_b   1.000
_cell.length_c   1.000
_cell.angle_alpha   90.00
_cell.angle_beta   90.00
_cell.angle_gamma   90.00
#
_symmetry.space_group_name_H-M   'P 1'
#
loop_
_entity.id
_entity.type
_entity.pdbx_description
1 polymer ?
#
loop_
_entity_poly.entity_id
_entity_poly.type
_entity_poly.pdbx_seq_one_letter_code
_entity_poly.pdbx_strand_id
1 'polypeptide(L)'
;MVTSLLGDHTNLRHDDAEGPVQTIGTQYMKRPIDKIRESALSMEIGEPGERSTITEFVKIADKLHIVTGSAIYRVMLADEIDPERTNPAVPNSQQKVLHYGSESPLVCKTLLTAKQLFGEGSPLADKSDAIRLSFECLRDLVALADSAQAFSEEETSVRSRSFETRDQHRSLILPSTPNLAASCKEFILKSDHSLQSLFGIAKLFYGANLKGWFEGLHSEICRHHGKDTQYCELSREVAVFCKSIRTTRNCIEHPKKNERVDVVDYSLTPRNEVIPPQISVTHPSFNQQAILVSDYMRQVTDHISDIFEILVAFMCSRNLRNLPESIPFLYDVVEMPENTRANKLVRFRYEILLRTSPAQGG
;
A
#
# COMPACT_ATOMS: atom_id res chain seq x y z
N MET A 1 -69.85 36.30 30.53
CA MET A 1 -71.28 36.61 30.67
C MET A 1 -71.99 35.99 29.46
N VAL A 2 -73.04 35.20 29.71
CA VAL A 2 -73.94 34.50 28.75
C VAL A 2 -73.37 33.20 28.14
N THR A 3 -73.56 32.00 28.72
CA THR A 3 -74.69 31.01 28.62
C THR A 3 -75.11 30.65 27.19
N SER A 4 -74.89 29.39 26.73
CA SER A 4 -75.86 28.24 26.70
C SER A 4 -76.83 28.32 25.50
N LEU A 5 -77.34 27.30 24.78
CA LEU A 5 -77.34 25.83 24.78
C LEU A 5 -78.15 25.41 23.52
N LEU A 6 -77.83 24.22 22.96
CA LEU A 6 -78.71 23.17 22.38
C LEU A 6 -79.67 23.40 21.18
N GLY A 7 -79.74 22.36 20.33
CA GLY A 7 -80.83 22.04 19.39
C GLY A 7 -80.33 21.37 18.10
N ASP A 8 -79.87 20.11 18.08
CA ASP A 8 -80.58 18.82 17.92
C ASP A 8 -80.91 18.32 16.48
N HIS A 9 -80.45 17.09 16.25
CA HIS A 9 -80.91 16.01 15.35
C HIS A 9 -81.32 16.27 13.88
N THR A 10 -80.55 15.69 12.94
CA THR A 10 -80.87 14.41 12.26
C THR A 10 -79.98 14.24 11.01
N ASN A 11 -79.20 13.16 10.93
CA ASN A 11 -78.97 12.50 9.64
C ASN A 11 -78.54 11.06 9.83
N LEU A 12 -79.41 10.19 9.33
CA LEU A 12 -79.20 8.77 9.09
C LEU A 12 -78.18 8.60 7.95
N ARG A 13 -77.19 7.71 8.11
CA ARG A 13 -76.97 6.55 7.21
C ARG A 13 -75.57 5.91 7.36
N HIS A 14 -75.65 4.59 7.37
CA HIS A 14 -74.66 3.58 6.95
C HIS A 14 -73.46 3.29 7.84
N ASP A 15 -73.72 2.31 8.73
CA ASP A 15 -72.76 1.33 9.21
C ASP A 15 -72.12 0.53 8.05
N ASP A 16 -70.81 0.37 8.20
CA ASP A 16 -70.02 -0.84 8.01
C ASP A 16 -69.93 -1.53 6.63
N ALA A 17 -68.80 -1.30 5.96
CA ALA A 17 -67.83 -2.37 5.66
C ALA A 17 -66.63 -1.83 4.85
N GLU A 18 -65.66 -1.18 5.51
CA GLU A 18 -64.30 -1.08 4.96
C GLU A 18 -63.41 -2.12 5.65
N GLY A 19 -63.31 -3.29 5.02
CA GLY A 19 -62.30 -4.28 5.37
C GLY A 19 -60.90 -3.76 5.05
N PRO A 20 -59.86 -4.28 5.71
CA PRO A 20 -58.49 -3.81 5.50
C PRO A 20 -58.06 -4.12 4.07
N VAL A 21 -57.63 -3.09 3.35
CA VAL A 21 -56.93 -3.23 2.07
C VAL A 21 -55.64 -4.00 2.33
N GLN A 22 -55.69 -5.33 2.16
CA GLN A 22 -54.50 -6.14 2.02
C GLN A 22 -53.82 -5.70 0.74
N THR A 23 -52.71 -4.97 0.88
CA THR A 23 -51.77 -4.72 -0.20
C THR A 23 -51.21 -6.08 -0.60
N ILE A 24 -51.85 -6.73 -1.58
CA ILE A 24 -51.33 -7.93 -2.24
C ILE A 24 -50.02 -7.48 -2.88
N GLY A 25 -48.91 -7.80 -2.22
CA GLY A 25 -47.60 -7.69 -2.82
C GLY A 25 -47.57 -8.58 -4.05
N THR A 26 -47.69 -8.00 -5.23
CA THR A 26 -47.34 -8.66 -6.48
C THR A 26 -45.90 -9.15 -6.33
N GLN A 27 -45.74 -10.45 -6.03
CA GLN A 27 -44.48 -11.16 -6.23
C GLN A 27 -44.20 -11.11 -7.73
N TYR A 28 -43.46 -10.08 -8.15
CA TYR A 28 -42.88 -10.07 -9.49
C TYR A 28 -42.03 -11.35 -9.61
N MET A 29 -42.43 -12.23 -10.54
CA MET A 29 -41.67 -13.44 -10.84
C MET A 29 -40.29 -13.01 -11.31
N LYS A 30 -39.28 -13.19 -10.44
CA LYS A 30 -37.88 -12.91 -10.75
C LYS A 30 -37.47 -13.65 -12.02
N ARG A 31 -36.78 -12.97 -12.94
CA ARG A 31 -36.27 -13.61 -14.16
C ARG A 31 -35.33 -14.75 -13.75
N PRO A 32 -35.19 -15.82 -14.55
CA PRO A 32 -34.28 -16.92 -14.24
C PRO A 32 -32.86 -16.45 -13.91
N ILE A 33 -32.36 -15.43 -14.64
CA ILE A 33 -31.05 -14.84 -14.39
C ILE A 33 -30.95 -14.15 -13.02
N ASP A 34 -32.01 -13.48 -12.56
CA ASP A 34 -32.00 -12.82 -11.24
C ASP A 34 -31.92 -13.86 -10.12
N LYS A 35 -32.57 -15.03 -10.28
CA LYS A 35 -32.46 -16.14 -9.32
C LYS A 35 -31.04 -16.70 -9.22
N ILE A 36 -30.32 -16.75 -10.34
CA ILE A 36 -28.92 -17.21 -10.38
C ILE A 36 -28.02 -16.15 -9.72
N ARG A 37 -28.17 -14.88 -10.10
CA ARG A 37 -27.33 -13.78 -9.61
C ARG A 37 -27.50 -13.48 -8.12
N GLU A 38 -28.69 -13.70 -7.57
CA GLU A 38 -28.99 -13.47 -6.16
C GLU A 38 -28.76 -14.71 -5.27
N SER A 39 -28.33 -15.84 -5.85
CA SER A 39 -28.01 -17.05 -5.10
C SER A 39 -26.66 -16.94 -4.36
N ALA A 40 -26.47 -17.76 -3.33
CA ALA A 40 -25.20 -17.80 -2.60
C ALA A 40 -24.05 -18.25 -3.50
N LEU A 41 -22.94 -17.51 -3.47
CA LEU A 41 -21.75 -17.79 -4.26
C LEU A 41 -20.75 -18.68 -3.49
N SER A 42 -20.24 -19.70 -4.16
CA SER A 42 -19.02 -20.42 -3.79
C SER A 42 -18.08 -20.44 -4.99
N MET A 43 -16.81 -20.11 -4.77
CA MET A 43 -15.77 -20.05 -5.80
C MET A 43 -14.43 -20.44 -5.20
N GLU A 44 -13.65 -21.21 -5.94
CA GLU A 44 -12.25 -21.51 -5.60
C GLU A 44 -11.36 -20.33 -6.00
N ILE A 45 -10.44 -19.94 -5.12
CA ILE A 45 -9.47 -18.87 -5.36
C ILE A 45 -8.08 -19.47 -5.49
N GLY A 46 -7.35 -19.07 -6.53
CA GLY A 46 -6.04 -19.63 -6.83
C GLY A 46 -5.92 -20.18 -8.25
N GLU A 47 -4.68 -20.39 -8.68
CA GLU A 47 -4.41 -21.19 -9.87
C GLU A 47 -4.52 -22.69 -9.56
N PRO A 48 -4.79 -23.54 -10.57
CA PRO A 48 -4.83 -24.98 -10.37
C PRO A 48 -3.54 -25.51 -9.70
N GLY A 49 -3.68 -26.13 -8.54
CA GLY A 49 -2.57 -26.69 -7.76
C GLY A 49 -1.98 -25.76 -6.69
N GLU A 50 -2.41 -24.49 -6.63
CA GLU A 50 -2.07 -23.61 -5.51
C GLU A 50 -2.76 -24.09 -4.23
N ARG A 51 -2.00 -24.24 -3.14
CA ARG A 51 -2.50 -24.71 -1.83
C ARG A 51 -2.54 -23.61 -0.78
N SER A 52 -2.42 -22.36 -1.22
CA SER A 52 -2.32 -21.20 -0.34
C SER A 52 -3.66 -20.89 0.28
N THR A 53 -3.69 -20.65 1.59
CA THR A 53 -4.91 -20.30 2.31
C THR A 53 -5.27 -18.84 2.05
N ILE A 54 -6.57 -18.55 1.93
CA ILE A 54 -7.06 -17.17 1.99
C ILE A 54 -6.80 -16.63 3.39
N THR A 55 -6.15 -15.47 3.46
CA THR A 55 -5.81 -14.83 4.73
C THR A 55 -6.59 -13.54 4.94
N GLU A 56 -6.87 -12.77 3.87
CA GLU A 56 -7.53 -11.47 3.98
C GLU A 56 -8.41 -11.16 2.76
N PHE A 57 -9.44 -10.35 3.00
CA PHE A 57 -10.25 -9.72 1.96
C PHE A 57 -10.04 -8.21 2.02
N VAL A 58 -9.73 -7.60 0.87
CA VAL A 58 -9.48 -6.16 0.77
C VAL A 58 -10.34 -5.57 -0.33
N LYS A 59 -11.16 -4.58 0.01
CA LYS A 59 -11.83 -3.76 -1.01
C LYS A 59 -10.86 -2.66 -1.45
N ILE A 60 -10.51 -2.63 -2.74
CA ILE A 60 -9.61 -1.63 -3.31
C ILE A 60 -10.39 -0.89 -4.39
N ALA A 61 -10.60 0.42 -4.19
CA ALA A 61 -11.66 1.17 -4.88
C ALA A 61 -13.00 0.44 -4.72
N ASP A 62 -13.60 -0.04 -5.82
CA ASP A 62 -14.86 -0.80 -5.81
C ASP A 62 -14.71 -2.28 -6.14
N LYS A 63 -13.49 -2.82 -6.07
CA LYS A 63 -13.19 -4.19 -6.48
C LYS A 63 -12.73 -5.01 -5.29
N LEU A 64 -13.30 -6.20 -5.15
CA LEU A 64 -12.87 -7.16 -4.14
C LEU A 64 -11.53 -7.79 -4.55
N HIS A 65 -10.56 -7.71 -3.65
CA HIS A 65 -9.30 -8.42 -3.75
C HIS A 65 -9.21 -9.43 -2.62
N ILE A 66 -8.69 -10.61 -2.92
CA ILE A 66 -8.47 -11.70 -1.99
C ILE A 66 -6.97 -11.92 -1.89
N VAL A 67 -6.46 -11.85 -0.66
CA VAL A 67 -5.06 -12.11 -0.34
C VAL A 67 -4.97 -13.53 0.17
N THR A 68 -4.10 -14.30 -0.47
CA THR A 68 -3.68 -15.63 -0.01
C THR A 68 -2.28 -15.52 0.59
N GLY A 69 -1.72 -16.62 1.11
CA GLY A 69 -0.32 -16.67 1.54
C GLY A 69 0.67 -16.22 0.46
N SER A 70 0.42 -16.61 -0.80
CA SER A 70 1.37 -16.48 -1.92
C SER A 70 1.00 -15.46 -2.99
N ALA A 71 -0.27 -15.06 -3.10
CA ALA A 71 -0.72 -14.18 -4.18
C ALA A 71 -1.91 -13.29 -3.78
N ILE A 72 -2.13 -12.24 -4.58
CA ILE A 72 -3.33 -11.41 -4.51
C ILE A 72 -4.14 -11.60 -5.79
N TYR A 73 -5.43 -11.86 -5.61
CA TYR A 73 -6.41 -12.07 -6.67
C TYR A 73 -7.44 -10.95 -6.66
N ARG A 74 -7.81 -10.43 -7.82
CA ARG A 74 -9.01 -9.62 -7.99
C ARG A 74 -10.17 -10.54 -8.34
N VAL A 75 -11.27 -10.43 -7.62
CA VAL A 75 -12.54 -11.09 -7.96
C VAL A 75 -13.39 -10.15 -8.79
N MET A 76 -14.04 -10.70 -9.81
CA MET A 76 -15.00 -10.02 -10.68
C MET A 76 -16.28 -10.83 -10.66
N LEU A 77 -17.30 -10.28 -10.00
CA LEU A 77 -18.61 -10.90 -9.98
C LEU A 77 -19.27 -10.75 -11.35
N ALA A 78 -20.17 -11.65 -11.67
CA ALA A 78 -20.78 -11.65 -12.98
C ALA A 78 -21.70 -10.43 -13.23
N ASP A 79 -22.21 -9.78 -12.17
CA ASP A 79 -22.90 -8.47 -12.27
C ASP A 79 -21.92 -7.30 -12.53
N GLU A 80 -20.62 -7.44 -12.26
CA GLU A 80 -19.62 -6.44 -12.71
C GLU A 80 -19.31 -6.59 -14.21
N ILE A 81 -19.46 -7.80 -14.76
CA ILE A 81 -19.14 -8.14 -16.14
C ILE A 81 -20.35 -7.89 -17.06
N ASP A 82 -21.55 -8.21 -16.60
CA ASP A 82 -22.83 -8.02 -17.30
C ASP A 82 -23.86 -7.40 -16.35
N PRO A 83 -23.77 -6.07 -16.08
CA PRO A 83 -24.63 -5.37 -15.12
C PRO A 83 -26.11 -5.39 -15.51
N GLU A 84 -26.40 -5.37 -16.81
CA GLU A 84 -27.76 -5.40 -17.36
C GLU A 84 -28.39 -6.80 -17.29
N ARG A 85 -27.62 -7.81 -16.86
CA ARG A 85 -28.06 -9.21 -16.73
C ARG A 85 -28.71 -9.70 -18.03
N THR A 86 -27.95 -9.59 -19.11
CA THR A 86 -28.36 -10.02 -20.45
C THR A 86 -27.94 -11.45 -20.75
N ASN A 87 -26.90 -11.96 -20.09
CA ASN A 87 -26.31 -13.26 -20.35
C ASN A 87 -26.16 -14.11 -19.05
N PRO A 88 -27.02 -15.13 -18.85
CA PRO A 88 -26.98 -15.96 -17.65
C PRO A 88 -25.75 -16.87 -17.58
N ALA A 89 -25.00 -17.04 -18.69
CA ALA A 89 -23.81 -17.87 -18.74
C ALA A 89 -22.52 -17.14 -18.31
N VAL A 90 -22.58 -15.83 -18.04
CA VAL A 90 -21.40 -15.08 -17.57
C VAL A 90 -21.00 -15.60 -16.19
N PRO A 91 -19.77 -16.15 -16.05
CA PRO A 91 -19.30 -16.69 -14.79
C PRO A 91 -18.77 -15.58 -13.88
N ASN A 92 -18.71 -15.86 -12.59
CA ASN A 92 -17.80 -15.12 -11.71
C ASN A 92 -16.38 -15.50 -12.10
N SER A 93 -15.46 -14.55 -12.03
CA SER A 93 -14.08 -14.76 -12.44
C SER A 93 -13.11 -14.17 -11.43
N GLN A 94 -11.86 -14.60 -11.53
CA GLN A 94 -10.75 -14.09 -10.75
C GLN A 94 -9.56 -13.81 -11.66
N GLN A 95 -8.72 -12.87 -11.27
CA GLN A 95 -7.49 -12.54 -11.95
C GLN A 95 -6.37 -12.39 -10.92
N LYS A 96 -5.28 -13.14 -11.07
CA LYS A 96 -4.06 -12.89 -10.28
C LYS A 96 -3.52 -11.52 -10.65
N VAL A 97 -3.38 -10.65 -9.65
CA VAL A 97 -2.85 -9.29 -9.84
C VAL A 97 -1.40 -9.15 -9.35
N LEU A 98 -1.00 -9.96 -8.36
CA LEU A 98 0.36 -10.01 -7.83
C LEU A 98 0.74 -11.44 -7.43
N HIS A 99 1.99 -11.83 -7.68
CA HIS A 99 2.61 -13.09 -7.24
C HIS A 99 3.17 -13.02 -5.81
N TYR A 100 2.65 -12.10 -5.00
CA TYR A 100 3.02 -11.89 -3.61
C TYR A 100 1.75 -11.86 -2.77
N GLY A 101 1.74 -12.61 -1.67
CA GLY A 101 0.62 -12.70 -0.73
C GLY A 101 1.02 -12.31 0.69
N SER A 102 0.25 -12.73 1.68
CA SER A 102 0.44 -12.36 3.09
C SER A 102 1.72 -12.93 3.74
N GLU A 103 2.44 -13.82 3.06
CA GLU A 103 3.77 -14.30 3.49
C GLU A 103 4.90 -13.37 3.01
N SER A 104 4.59 -12.42 2.11
CA SER A 104 5.56 -11.43 1.66
C SER A 104 5.65 -10.26 2.64
N PRO A 105 6.86 -9.90 3.13
CA PRO A 105 7.06 -8.69 3.90
C PRO A 105 6.59 -7.42 3.19
N LEU A 106 6.69 -7.35 1.86
CA LEU A 106 6.22 -6.19 1.09
C LEU A 106 4.71 -6.02 1.23
N VAL A 107 3.94 -7.09 1.06
CA VAL A 107 2.47 -7.06 1.18
C VAL A 107 2.05 -6.72 2.60
N CYS A 108 2.76 -7.26 3.61
CA CYS A 108 2.47 -7.01 5.01
C CYS A 108 2.77 -5.56 5.41
N LYS A 109 3.98 -5.07 5.15
CA LYS A 109 4.41 -3.70 5.47
C LYS A 109 3.59 -2.63 4.76
N THR A 110 3.01 -2.96 3.60
CA THR A 110 2.22 -2.02 2.80
C THR A 110 0.72 -2.26 2.95
N LEU A 111 0.12 -3.10 2.11
CA LEU A 111 -1.33 -3.27 1.98
C LEU A 111 -1.99 -3.77 3.27
N LEU A 112 -1.39 -4.74 3.97
CA LEU A 112 -2.03 -5.30 5.17
C LEU A 112 -1.90 -4.37 6.38
N THR A 113 -0.74 -3.73 6.58
CA THR A 113 -0.60 -2.65 7.58
C THR A 113 -1.56 -1.50 7.27
N ALA A 114 -1.69 -1.09 6.01
CA ALA A 114 -2.66 -0.07 5.61
C ALA A 114 -4.11 -0.51 5.89
N LYS A 115 -4.48 -1.75 5.53
CA LYS A 115 -5.82 -2.31 5.87
C LYS A 115 -6.08 -2.28 7.37
N GLN A 116 -5.09 -2.67 8.16
CA GLN A 116 -5.19 -2.71 9.61
C GLN A 116 -5.38 -1.30 10.21
N LEU A 117 -4.62 -0.31 9.72
CA LEU A 117 -4.56 1.03 10.32
C LEU A 117 -5.51 2.05 9.68
N PHE A 118 -6.01 1.80 8.46
CA PHE A 118 -7.05 2.61 7.82
C PHE A 118 -8.46 2.04 8.04
N GLY A 119 -8.58 0.97 8.83
CA GLY A 119 -9.84 0.35 9.21
C GLY A 119 -10.67 1.17 10.20
N GLU A 120 -11.43 0.47 11.05
CA GLU A 120 -12.19 1.09 12.13
C GLU A 120 -11.25 1.79 13.14
N GLY A 121 -11.66 2.94 13.65
CA GLY A 121 -10.84 3.77 14.55
C GLY A 121 -9.77 4.63 13.87
N SER A 122 -9.53 4.47 12.55
CA SER A 122 -8.61 5.35 11.82
C SER A 122 -9.11 6.80 11.80
N PRO A 123 -8.22 7.81 11.98
CA PRO A 123 -8.61 9.22 11.91
C PRO A 123 -8.81 9.71 10.48
N LEU A 124 -8.51 8.87 9.49
CA LEU A 124 -8.59 9.22 8.08
C LEU A 124 -10.04 9.24 7.59
N ALA A 125 -10.42 10.32 6.89
CA ALA A 125 -11.74 10.45 6.28
C ALA A 125 -11.86 9.56 5.02
N ASP A 126 -10.89 9.65 4.10
CA ASP A 126 -10.90 8.90 2.84
C ASP A 126 -10.06 7.61 2.93
N LYS A 127 -10.63 6.61 3.60
CA LYS A 127 -10.00 5.30 3.80
C LYS A 127 -9.85 4.54 2.48
N SER A 128 -10.82 4.69 1.58
CA SER A 128 -10.83 4.00 0.29
C SER A 128 -9.65 4.45 -0.57
N ASP A 129 -9.42 5.77 -0.64
CA ASP A 129 -8.30 6.32 -1.41
C ASP A 129 -6.94 5.94 -0.81
N ALA A 130 -6.83 5.90 0.52
CA ALA A 130 -5.62 5.47 1.20
C ALA A 130 -5.26 4.00 0.92
N ILE A 131 -6.27 3.11 0.91
CA ILE A 131 -6.07 1.70 0.55
C ILE A 131 -5.67 1.56 -0.93
N ARG A 132 -6.30 2.35 -1.82
CA ARG A 132 -5.91 2.40 -3.24
C ARG A 132 -4.45 2.83 -3.41
N LEU A 133 -4.04 3.94 -2.79
CA LEU A 133 -2.66 4.43 -2.83
C LEU A 133 -1.66 3.44 -2.21
N SER A 134 -2.07 2.73 -1.15
CA SER A 134 -1.26 1.67 -0.53
C SER A 134 -1.03 0.51 -1.49
N PHE A 135 -2.06 0.13 -2.25
CA PHE A 135 -1.95 -0.90 -3.27
C PHE A 135 -1.11 -0.45 -4.48
N GLU A 136 -1.22 0.81 -4.90
CA GLU A 136 -0.36 1.39 -5.94
C GLU A 136 1.11 1.37 -5.52
N CYS A 137 1.40 1.79 -4.28
CA CYS A 137 2.73 1.69 -3.70
C CYS A 137 3.25 0.24 -3.68
N LEU A 138 2.43 -0.72 -3.24
CA LEU A 138 2.78 -2.14 -3.24
C LEU A 138 3.11 -2.65 -4.65
N ARG A 139 2.33 -2.27 -5.67
CA ARG A 139 2.59 -2.70 -7.06
C ARG A 139 3.93 -2.22 -7.57
N ASP A 140 4.29 -0.97 -7.29
CA ASP A 140 5.61 -0.45 -7.65
C ASP A 140 6.72 -1.12 -6.83
N LEU A 141 6.53 -1.34 -5.53
CA LEU A 141 7.50 -2.06 -4.68
C LEU A 141 7.73 -3.51 -5.11
N VAL A 142 6.68 -4.21 -5.53
CA VAL A 142 6.81 -5.56 -6.11
C VAL A 142 7.65 -5.51 -7.38
N ALA A 143 7.39 -4.55 -8.28
CA ALA A 143 8.20 -4.40 -9.49
C ALA A 143 9.68 -4.08 -9.18
N LEU A 144 9.95 -3.29 -8.12
CA LEU A 144 11.31 -3.05 -7.64
C LEU A 144 11.97 -4.33 -7.12
N ALA A 145 11.24 -5.11 -6.32
CA ALA A 145 11.74 -6.36 -5.75
C ALA A 145 12.01 -7.41 -6.83
N ASP A 146 11.10 -7.58 -7.79
CA ASP A 146 11.28 -8.46 -8.95
C ASP A 146 12.51 -8.05 -9.76
N SER A 147 12.69 -6.75 -10.00
CA SER A 147 13.85 -6.22 -10.72
C SER A 147 15.16 -6.46 -9.96
N ALA A 148 15.16 -6.23 -8.64
CA ALA A 148 16.32 -6.45 -7.79
C ALA A 148 16.71 -7.93 -7.72
N GLN A 149 15.71 -8.81 -7.58
CA GLN A 149 15.91 -10.26 -7.52
C GLN A 149 16.42 -10.81 -8.85
N ALA A 150 15.78 -10.46 -9.98
CA ALA A 150 16.21 -10.89 -11.30
C ALA A 150 17.66 -10.45 -11.59
N PHE A 151 18.00 -9.21 -11.23
CA PHE A 151 19.36 -8.70 -11.37
C PHE A 151 20.37 -9.47 -10.51
N SER A 152 20.03 -9.74 -9.25
CA SER A 152 20.91 -10.49 -8.33
C SER A 152 21.13 -11.95 -8.78
N GLU A 153 20.10 -12.59 -9.32
CA GLU A 153 20.17 -13.93 -9.90
C GLU A 153 21.06 -13.95 -11.15
N GLU A 154 20.88 -12.97 -12.05
CA GLU A 154 21.74 -12.81 -13.23
C GLU A 154 23.20 -12.61 -12.83
N GLU A 155 23.46 -11.69 -11.89
CA GLU A 155 24.79 -11.40 -11.37
C GLU A 155 25.45 -12.66 -10.77
N THR A 156 24.69 -13.43 -10.00
CA THR A 156 25.15 -14.70 -9.41
C THR A 156 25.48 -15.74 -10.48
N SER A 157 24.64 -15.86 -11.53
CA SER A 157 24.86 -16.77 -12.66
C SER A 157 26.09 -16.40 -13.49
N VAL A 158 26.38 -15.10 -13.59
CA VAL A 158 27.53 -14.58 -14.32
C VAL A 158 28.80 -14.84 -13.51
N ARG A 159 28.74 -14.61 -12.20
CA ARG A 159 29.86 -14.86 -11.30
C ARG A 159 30.27 -16.33 -11.32
N SER A 160 29.33 -17.27 -11.28
CA SER A 160 29.65 -18.70 -11.33
C SER A 160 30.33 -19.11 -12.64
N ARG A 161 29.85 -18.63 -13.80
CA ARG A 161 30.44 -18.93 -15.12
C ARG A 161 31.81 -18.29 -15.34
N SER A 162 32.01 -17.05 -14.88
CA SER A 162 33.23 -16.28 -15.16
C SER A 162 34.49 -16.85 -14.50
N PHE A 163 34.34 -17.64 -13.43
CA PHE A 163 35.47 -18.33 -12.79
C PHE A 163 35.90 -19.62 -13.50
N GLU A 164 35.07 -20.17 -14.39
CA GLU A 164 35.36 -21.43 -15.10
C GLU A 164 36.15 -21.18 -16.40
N THR A 165 35.93 -20.05 -17.08
CA THR A 165 36.61 -19.68 -18.33
C THR A 165 37.86 -18.83 -18.08
N ARG A 166 38.93 -19.44 -17.54
CA ARG A 166 40.29 -18.93 -17.74
C ARG A 166 40.87 -19.60 -18.97
N ASP A 167 40.85 -18.87 -20.09
CA ASP A 167 41.41 -19.36 -21.33
C ASP A 167 42.95 -19.40 -21.26
N GLN A 168 43.58 -20.39 -21.89
CA GLN A 168 45.03 -20.65 -21.79
C GLN A 168 45.90 -19.55 -22.46
N HIS A 169 45.28 -18.50 -23.02
CA HIS A 169 45.90 -17.55 -23.96
C HIS A 169 45.99 -16.08 -23.48
N ARG A 170 46.01 -15.82 -22.16
CA ARG A 170 46.06 -14.45 -21.59
C ARG A 170 44.88 -13.53 -21.98
N SER A 171 43.81 -14.08 -22.54
CA SER A 171 42.57 -13.37 -22.85
C SER A 171 41.49 -13.71 -21.82
N LEU A 172 40.76 -12.69 -21.35
CA LEU A 172 39.60 -12.84 -20.49
C LEU A 172 38.40 -12.20 -21.18
N ILE A 173 37.30 -12.93 -21.30
CA ILE A 173 36.03 -12.40 -21.77
C ILE A 173 35.28 -11.89 -20.53
N LEU A 174 35.06 -10.58 -20.48
CA LEU A 174 34.21 -10.00 -19.44
C LEU A 174 32.74 -10.29 -19.77
N PRO A 175 31.94 -10.65 -18.76
CA PRO A 175 30.50 -10.66 -18.93
C PRO A 175 29.97 -9.25 -19.14
N SER A 176 28.74 -9.15 -19.64
CA SER A 176 28.03 -7.90 -19.83
C SER A 176 26.58 -8.09 -19.41
N THR A 177 25.99 -7.04 -18.86
CA THR A 177 24.55 -7.01 -18.53
C THR A 177 23.82 -6.20 -19.60
N PRO A 178 23.09 -6.84 -20.53
CA PRO A 178 22.34 -6.11 -21.55
C PRO A 178 21.34 -5.13 -20.91
N ASN A 179 21.23 -3.92 -21.45
CA ASN A 179 20.29 -2.90 -21.00
C ASN A 179 20.45 -2.42 -19.55
N LEU A 180 21.60 -2.67 -18.90
CA LEU A 180 21.88 -2.27 -17.51
C LEU A 180 21.42 -0.84 -17.17
N ALA A 181 21.79 0.15 -17.98
CA ALA A 181 21.44 1.55 -17.74
C ALA A 181 19.92 1.80 -17.82
N ALA A 182 19.21 1.11 -18.71
CA ALA A 182 17.76 1.21 -18.83
C ALA A 182 17.07 0.55 -17.62
N SER A 183 17.55 -0.62 -17.18
CA SER A 183 17.04 -1.31 -15.98
C SER A 183 17.22 -0.45 -14.73
N CYS A 184 18.40 0.16 -14.53
CA CYS A 184 18.63 1.10 -13.43
C CYS A 184 17.69 2.31 -13.51
N LYS A 185 17.47 2.86 -14.71
CA LYS A 185 16.56 3.98 -14.92
C LYS A 185 15.11 3.63 -14.55
N GLU A 186 14.62 2.50 -15.02
CA GLU A 186 13.27 2.03 -14.71
C GLU A 186 13.10 1.79 -13.20
N PHE A 187 14.07 1.14 -12.57
CA PHE A 187 14.10 0.92 -11.13
C PHE A 187 14.02 2.25 -10.34
N ILE A 188 14.82 3.26 -10.70
CA ILE A 188 14.80 4.57 -10.04
C ILE A 188 13.46 5.29 -10.25
N LEU A 189 12.86 5.20 -11.44
CA LEU A 189 11.55 5.79 -11.71
C LEU A 189 10.44 5.15 -10.88
N LYS A 190 10.45 3.81 -10.78
CA LYS A 190 9.52 3.06 -9.95
C LYS A 190 9.71 3.35 -8.45
N SER A 191 10.94 3.59 -8.03
CA SER A 191 11.25 4.06 -6.67
C SER A 191 10.59 5.41 -6.40
N ASP A 192 10.68 6.37 -7.33
CA ASP A 192 9.98 7.66 -7.19
C ASP A 192 8.45 7.51 -7.19
N HIS A 193 7.88 6.65 -8.04
CA HIS A 193 6.43 6.41 -8.09
C HIS A 193 5.86 5.81 -6.80
N SER A 194 6.58 4.85 -6.20
CA SER A 194 6.16 4.29 -4.90
C SER A 194 6.14 5.36 -3.80
N LEU A 195 7.16 6.24 -3.76
CA LEU A 195 7.20 7.39 -2.85
C LEU A 195 6.14 8.45 -3.16
N GLN A 196 5.75 8.64 -4.42
CA GLN A 196 4.63 9.51 -4.79
C GLN A 196 3.31 8.97 -4.23
N SER A 197 3.09 7.66 -4.29
CA SER A 197 1.91 7.01 -3.71
C SER A 197 1.85 7.20 -2.19
N LEU A 198 2.98 6.99 -1.49
CA LEU A 198 3.09 7.26 -0.05
C LEU A 198 2.85 8.74 0.28
N PHE A 199 3.40 9.67 -0.51
CA PHE A 199 3.14 11.10 -0.32
C PHE A 199 1.67 11.46 -0.56
N GLY A 200 0.99 10.75 -1.48
CA GLY A 200 -0.45 10.82 -1.67
C GLY A 200 -1.21 10.50 -0.39
N ILE A 201 -0.83 9.42 0.31
CA ILE A 201 -1.42 9.05 1.61
C ILE A 201 -1.19 10.18 2.63
N ALA A 202 0.01 10.75 2.68
CA ALA A 202 0.31 11.85 3.61
C ALA A 202 -0.57 13.10 3.36
N LYS A 203 -0.92 13.39 2.11
CA LYS A 203 -1.88 14.47 1.77
C LYS A 203 -3.29 14.19 2.29
N LEU A 204 -3.70 12.93 2.45
CA LEU A 204 -5.01 12.60 3.04
C LEU A 204 -5.06 12.95 4.54
N PHE A 205 -3.92 12.93 5.24
CA PHE A 205 -3.81 13.33 6.65
C PHE A 205 -3.66 14.84 6.83
N TYR A 206 -2.77 15.46 6.08
CA TYR A 206 -2.36 16.86 6.31
C TYR A 206 -2.91 17.86 5.26
N GLY A 207 -3.72 17.38 4.32
CA GLY A 207 -4.40 18.18 3.32
C GLY A 207 -3.68 18.24 1.96
N ALA A 208 -4.48 18.46 0.91
CA ALA A 208 -4.00 18.47 -0.48
C ALA A 208 -2.99 19.60 -0.80
N ASN A 209 -3.00 20.67 0.00
CA ASN A 209 -2.19 21.88 -0.19
C ASN A 209 -0.82 21.83 0.49
N LEU A 210 -0.34 20.65 0.91
CA LEU A 210 1.04 20.46 1.38
C LEU A 210 2.02 21.08 0.37
N LYS A 211 2.79 22.07 0.83
CA LYS A 211 3.76 22.78 0.00
C LYS A 211 5.06 22.00 -0.07
N GLY A 212 5.57 21.76 -1.27
CA GLY A 212 6.77 20.95 -1.47
C GLY A 212 6.49 19.45 -1.42
N TRP A 213 7.54 18.65 -1.26
CA TRP A 213 7.42 17.20 -1.19
C TRP A 213 7.55 16.71 0.26
N PHE A 214 8.32 15.67 0.56
CA PHE A 214 8.49 15.18 1.92
C PHE A 214 9.13 16.22 2.87
N GLU A 215 9.90 17.19 2.36
CA GLU A 215 10.34 18.34 3.19
C GLU A 215 9.16 19.20 3.67
N GLY A 216 8.14 19.32 2.83
CA GLY A 216 6.87 19.97 3.17
C GLY A 216 6.10 19.21 4.22
N LEU A 217 6.02 17.89 4.07
CA LEU A 217 5.41 17.01 5.05
C LEU A 217 6.11 17.10 6.42
N HIS A 218 7.45 17.05 6.44
CA HIS A 218 8.22 17.24 7.67
C HIS A 218 7.90 18.58 8.34
N SER A 219 7.88 19.67 7.56
CA SER A 219 7.54 21.00 8.07
C SER A 219 6.14 21.03 8.69
N GLU A 220 5.18 20.37 8.04
CA GLU A 220 3.80 20.33 8.51
C GLU A 220 3.61 19.47 9.77
N ILE A 221 4.29 18.31 9.84
CA ILE A 221 4.32 17.45 11.03
C ILE A 221 4.82 18.22 12.25
N CYS A 222 5.98 18.90 12.12
CA CYS A 222 6.56 19.66 13.22
C CYS A 222 5.72 20.89 13.60
N ARG A 223 4.96 21.45 12.65
CA ARG A 223 4.02 22.54 12.93
C ARG A 223 2.78 22.06 13.68
N HIS A 224 2.21 20.91 13.31
CA HIS A 224 0.97 20.38 13.88
C HIS A 224 1.14 19.75 15.26
N HIS A 225 2.24 19.01 15.47
CA HIS A 225 2.41 18.18 16.66
C HIS A 225 3.45 18.75 17.65
N GLY A 226 3.95 19.96 17.38
CA GLY A 226 5.05 20.55 18.14
C GLY A 226 6.40 19.88 17.83
N LYS A 227 7.48 20.38 18.45
CA LYS A 227 8.84 19.83 18.28
C LYS A 227 9.02 18.52 19.05
N ASP A 228 8.14 17.56 18.85
CA ASP A 228 8.37 16.20 19.31
C ASP A 228 9.63 15.66 18.60
N THR A 229 10.73 15.54 19.34
CA THR A 229 12.07 15.41 18.76
C THR A 229 12.17 14.14 17.93
N GLN A 230 11.64 13.02 18.41
CA GLN A 230 11.77 11.72 17.75
C GLN A 230 11.04 11.67 16.40
N TYR A 231 9.87 12.29 16.28
CA TYR A 231 9.09 12.23 15.04
C TYR A 231 9.43 13.34 14.05
N CYS A 232 9.82 14.51 14.56
CA CYS A 232 10.48 15.50 13.71
C CYS A 232 11.80 14.93 13.15
N GLU A 233 12.55 14.15 13.92
CA GLU A 233 13.73 13.44 13.44
C GLU A 233 13.39 12.38 12.39
N LEU A 234 12.43 11.48 12.67
CA LEU A 234 11.97 10.48 11.72
C LEU A 234 11.52 11.11 10.39
N SER A 235 10.63 12.10 10.44
CA SER A 235 10.11 12.76 9.23
C SER A 235 11.21 13.52 8.47
N ARG A 236 12.22 14.06 9.16
CA ARG A 236 13.40 14.67 8.55
C ARG A 236 14.24 13.62 7.81
N GLU A 237 14.50 12.47 8.43
CA GLU A 237 15.26 11.37 7.82
C GLU A 237 14.55 10.81 6.59
N VAL A 238 13.24 10.57 6.70
CA VAL A 238 12.38 10.18 5.57
C VAL A 238 12.49 11.22 4.44
N ALA A 239 12.41 12.50 4.76
CA ALA A 239 12.52 13.56 3.75
C ALA A 239 13.88 13.58 3.04
N VAL A 240 14.98 13.38 3.78
CA VAL A 240 16.33 13.30 3.22
C VAL A 240 16.44 12.12 2.24
N PHE A 241 15.96 10.94 2.64
CA PHE A 241 15.97 9.76 1.77
C PHE A 241 15.09 9.95 0.54
N CYS A 242 13.84 10.41 0.69
CA CYS A 242 12.94 10.61 -0.45
C CYS A 242 13.54 11.61 -1.44
N LYS A 243 14.15 12.69 -0.94
CA LYS A 243 14.85 13.68 -1.76
C LYS A 243 16.03 13.07 -2.52
N SER A 244 16.78 12.14 -1.93
CA SER A 244 17.89 11.49 -2.62
C SER A 244 17.42 10.65 -3.81
N ILE A 245 16.30 9.93 -3.67
CA ILE A 245 15.68 9.17 -4.77
C ILE A 245 15.23 10.09 -5.91
N ARG A 246 14.52 11.19 -5.63
CA ARG A 246 14.11 12.15 -6.67
C ARG A 246 15.28 12.88 -7.30
N THR A 247 16.30 13.21 -6.51
CA THR A 247 17.52 13.82 -7.04
C THR A 247 18.19 12.86 -8.02
N THR A 248 18.31 11.58 -7.65
CA THR A 248 18.83 10.52 -8.52
C THR A 248 17.98 10.37 -9.78
N ARG A 249 16.65 10.38 -9.66
CA ARG A 249 15.70 10.37 -10.78
C ARG A 249 15.87 11.58 -11.71
N ASN A 250 16.05 12.77 -11.16
CA ASN A 250 16.30 13.97 -11.95
C ASN A 250 17.66 13.88 -12.68
N CYS A 251 18.70 13.37 -12.03
CA CYS A 251 20.01 13.17 -12.63
C CYS A 251 20.00 12.16 -13.79
N ILE A 252 19.12 11.15 -13.76
CA ILE A 252 19.02 10.14 -14.84
C ILE A 252 18.15 10.61 -16.01
N GLU A 253 17.13 11.44 -15.76
CA GLU A 253 16.27 11.99 -16.82
C GLU A 253 16.82 13.25 -17.46
N HIS A 254 17.55 14.07 -16.71
CA HIS A 254 18.06 15.37 -17.14
C HIS A 254 19.55 15.51 -16.81
N PRO A 255 20.42 14.64 -17.36
CA PRO A 255 21.84 14.62 -17.00
C PRO A 255 22.55 15.92 -17.41
N LYS A 256 23.38 16.43 -16.50
CA LYS A 256 24.30 17.55 -16.70
C LYS A 256 25.71 17.17 -16.22
N LYS A 257 26.70 18.00 -16.54
CA LYS A 257 28.10 17.75 -16.18
C LYS A 257 28.31 17.43 -14.68
N ASN A 258 27.62 18.13 -13.79
CA ASN A 258 27.74 17.97 -12.34
C ASN A 258 26.49 17.30 -11.71
N GLU A 259 25.56 16.81 -12.52
CA GLU A 259 24.28 16.22 -12.10
C GLU A 259 24.00 15.00 -12.98
N ARG A 260 24.53 13.83 -12.62
CA ARG A 260 24.38 12.62 -13.45
C ARG A 260 24.43 11.36 -12.61
N VAL A 261 23.87 10.30 -13.18
CA VAL A 261 24.01 8.92 -12.68
C VAL A 261 24.97 8.20 -13.62
N ASP A 262 26.07 7.69 -13.07
CA ASP A 262 27.01 6.87 -13.82
C ASP A 262 26.76 5.40 -13.45
N VAL A 263 26.43 4.59 -14.47
CA VAL A 263 26.24 3.14 -14.34
C VAL A 263 27.32 2.45 -15.16
N VAL A 264 28.15 1.65 -14.50
CA VAL A 264 29.29 0.98 -15.11
C VAL A 264 29.02 -0.52 -15.03
N ASP A 265 29.14 -1.20 -16.17
CA ASP A 265 29.00 -2.66 -16.25
C ASP A 265 30.24 -3.36 -15.66
N TYR A 266 30.33 -4.67 -15.78
CA TYR A 266 31.47 -5.45 -15.31
C TYR A 266 32.81 -4.86 -15.76
N SER A 267 33.75 -4.81 -14.83
CA SER A 267 35.10 -4.30 -15.07
C SER A 267 36.16 -5.15 -14.38
N LEU A 268 37.45 -4.90 -14.66
CA LEU A 268 38.56 -5.60 -14.03
C LEU A 268 39.35 -4.69 -13.11
N THR A 269 39.72 -5.20 -11.95
CA THR A 269 40.79 -4.59 -11.16
C THR A 269 42.15 -4.85 -11.81
N PRO A 270 43.20 -4.08 -11.47
CA PRO A 270 44.58 -4.40 -11.82
C PRO A 270 45.07 -5.77 -11.30
N ARG A 271 44.30 -6.43 -10.42
CA ARG A 271 44.57 -7.78 -9.89
C ARG A 271 43.83 -8.87 -10.67
N ASN A 272 43.20 -8.55 -11.80
CA ASN A 272 42.36 -9.43 -12.60
C ASN A 272 41.14 -9.99 -11.84
N GLU A 273 40.61 -9.20 -10.90
CA GLU A 273 39.34 -9.51 -10.23
C GLU A 273 38.20 -8.85 -10.99
N VAL A 274 37.14 -9.60 -11.26
CA VAL A 274 35.93 -9.07 -11.90
C VAL A 274 35.14 -8.28 -10.86
N ILE A 275 34.93 -7.00 -11.13
CA ILE A 275 34.04 -6.12 -10.36
C ILE A 275 32.65 -6.19 -11.01
N PRO A 276 31.58 -6.49 -10.25
CA PRO A 276 30.21 -6.46 -10.75
C PRO A 276 29.73 -5.06 -11.13
N PRO A 277 28.57 -4.91 -11.79
CA PRO A 277 28.04 -3.62 -12.18
C PRO A 277 27.86 -2.67 -11.00
N GLN A 278 28.21 -1.40 -11.19
CA GLN A 278 28.17 -0.36 -10.17
C GLN A 278 27.33 0.83 -10.60
N ILE A 279 26.70 1.49 -9.63
CA ILE A 279 25.96 2.74 -9.78
C ILE A 279 26.52 3.82 -8.85
N SER A 280 26.64 5.04 -9.35
CA SER A 280 27.02 6.21 -8.57
C SER A 280 26.21 7.44 -8.98
N VAL A 281 26.07 8.41 -8.07
CA VAL A 281 25.32 9.64 -8.30
C VAL A 281 26.20 10.83 -8.00
N THR A 282 26.40 11.69 -8.99
CA THR A 282 27.08 12.98 -8.83
C THR A 282 26.03 14.08 -8.85
N HIS A 283 25.81 14.78 -7.74
CA HIS A 283 24.97 15.98 -7.66
C HIS A 283 25.50 16.93 -6.57
N PRO A 284 25.39 18.28 -6.70
CA PRO A 284 25.97 19.22 -5.74
C PRO A 284 25.44 19.08 -4.30
N SER A 285 24.17 18.68 -4.14
CA SER A 285 23.53 18.52 -2.83
C SER A 285 23.42 17.07 -2.36
N PHE A 286 23.80 16.10 -3.19
CA PHE A 286 23.71 14.67 -2.88
C PHE A 286 24.75 13.92 -3.71
N ASN A 287 25.67 13.23 -3.05
CA ASN A 287 26.66 12.42 -3.71
C ASN A 287 26.56 10.99 -3.19
N GLN A 288 26.44 10.03 -4.10
CA GLN A 288 26.49 8.62 -3.78
C GLN A 288 27.72 8.03 -4.46
N GLN A 289 28.64 7.52 -3.64
CA GLN A 289 29.80 6.77 -4.14
C GLN A 289 29.35 5.52 -4.89
N ALA A 290 30.24 4.99 -5.73
CA ALA A 290 29.98 3.77 -6.47
C ALA A 290 29.66 2.61 -5.50
N ILE A 291 28.49 2.01 -5.68
CA ILE A 291 28.06 0.79 -5.00
C ILE A 291 27.56 -0.22 -6.02
N LEU A 292 27.49 -1.50 -5.64
CA LEU A 292 26.95 -2.53 -6.54
C LEU A 292 25.49 -2.21 -6.88
N VAL A 293 25.10 -2.44 -8.13
CA VAL A 293 23.73 -2.21 -8.59
C VAL A 293 22.73 -3.08 -7.81
N SER A 294 23.07 -4.35 -7.57
CA SER A 294 22.26 -5.27 -6.76
C SER A 294 22.06 -4.77 -5.33
N ASP A 295 23.13 -4.28 -4.70
CA ASP A 295 23.06 -3.70 -3.36
C ASP A 295 22.21 -2.44 -3.30
N TYR A 296 22.35 -1.54 -4.29
CA TYR A 296 21.51 -0.35 -4.38
C TYR A 296 20.04 -0.71 -4.52
N MET A 297 19.70 -1.60 -5.45
CA MET A 297 18.32 -1.99 -5.73
C MET A 297 17.65 -2.63 -4.51
N ARG A 298 18.35 -3.56 -3.84
CA ARG A 298 17.85 -4.18 -2.62
C ARG A 298 17.63 -3.14 -1.51
N GLN A 299 18.65 -2.34 -1.21
CA GLN A 299 18.58 -1.34 -0.14
C GLN A 299 17.45 -0.33 -0.36
N VAL A 300 17.27 0.18 -1.58
CA VAL A 300 16.20 1.12 -1.89
C VAL A 300 14.83 0.47 -1.73
N THR A 301 14.65 -0.77 -2.19
CA THR A 301 13.39 -1.51 -2.07
C THR A 301 13.01 -1.72 -0.60
N ASP A 302 13.96 -2.24 0.19
CA ASP A 302 13.76 -2.50 1.62
C ASP A 302 13.43 -1.21 2.37
N HIS A 303 14.23 -0.16 2.14
CA HIS A 303 14.08 1.12 2.82
C HIS A 303 12.76 1.81 2.50
N ILE A 304 12.30 1.79 1.24
CA ILE A 304 10.97 2.33 0.89
C ILE A 304 9.86 1.55 1.59
N SER A 305 9.96 0.22 1.66
CA SER A 305 8.96 -0.60 2.35
C SER A 305 8.89 -0.30 3.86
N ASP A 306 10.04 -0.07 4.49
CA ASP A 306 10.15 0.30 5.91
C ASP A 306 9.61 1.70 6.17
N ILE A 307 9.98 2.68 5.33
CA ILE A 307 9.46 4.05 5.41
C ILE A 307 7.94 4.03 5.26
N PHE A 308 7.39 3.25 4.33
CA PHE A 308 5.96 3.14 4.16
C PHE A 308 5.28 2.68 5.45
N GLU A 309 5.72 1.55 6.02
CA GLU A 309 5.13 0.96 7.21
C GLU A 309 5.18 1.93 8.40
N ILE A 310 6.37 2.46 8.68
CA ILE A 310 6.64 3.33 9.83
C ILE A 310 5.91 4.66 9.69
N LEU A 311 5.93 5.28 8.51
CA LEU A 311 5.28 6.57 8.30
C LEU A 311 3.76 6.45 8.37
N VAL A 312 3.16 5.37 7.84
CA VAL A 312 1.72 5.11 7.97
C VAL A 312 1.34 4.91 9.44
N ALA A 313 2.08 4.07 10.18
CA ALA A 313 1.86 3.87 11.61
C ALA A 313 1.95 5.19 12.39
N PHE A 314 2.97 6.00 12.09
CA PHE A 314 3.17 7.31 12.67
C PHE A 314 2.01 8.28 12.40
N MET A 315 1.62 8.44 11.13
CA MET A 315 0.54 9.36 10.74
C MET A 315 -0.78 8.92 11.37
N CYS A 316 -1.04 7.60 11.41
CA CYS A 316 -2.21 7.05 12.08
C CYS A 316 -2.21 7.36 13.59
N SER A 317 -1.11 7.14 14.30
CA SER A 317 -0.96 7.45 15.74
C SER A 317 -1.22 8.92 16.03
N ARG A 318 -0.53 9.83 15.32
CA ARG A 318 -0.53 11.25 15.66
C ARG A 318 -1.80 12.00 15.31
N ASN A 319 -2.58 11.47 14.38
CA ASN A 319 -3.84 12.07 13.99
C ASN A 319 -5.03 11.47 14.75
N LEU A 320 -4.80 10.57 15.71
CA LEU A 320 -5.86 10.13 16.62
C LEU A 320 -6.40 11.31 17.43
N ARG A 321 -7.73 11.33 17.60
CA ARG A 321 -8.37 12.27 18.51
C ARG A 321 -8.12 11.81 19.93
N ASN A 322 -7.30 12.56 20.66
CA ASN A 322 -7.10 12.29 22.08
C ASN A 322 -8.41 12.53 22.84
N LEU A 323 -8.78 11.54 23.65
CA LEU A 323 -9.86 11.66 24.62
C LEU A 323 -9.49 12.75 25.66
N PRO A 324 -10.49 13.39 26.31
CA PRO A 324 -10.24 14.33 27.39
C PRO A 324 -9.28 13.77 28.43
N GLU A 325 -8.45 14.63 29.03
CA GLU A 325 -7.43 14.21 30.01
C GLU A 325 -7.98 13.49 31.25
N SER A 326 -9.27 13.68 31.53
CA SER A 326 -9.99 13.00 32.60
C SER A 326 -10.22 11.49 32.37
N ILE A 327 -10.01 10.98 31.16
CA ILE A 327 -10.18 9.56 30.85
C ILE A 327 -8.81 8.86 31.01
N PRO A 328 -8.68 7.81 31.84
CA PRO A 328 -7.41 7.15 32.12
C PRO A 328 -6.91 6.27 30.96
N PHE A 329 -7.51 6.38 29.79
CA PHE A 329 -7.20 5.60 28.60
C PHE A 329 -6.69 6.50 27.48
N LEU A 330 -5.74 5.98 26.71
CA LEU A 330 -5.25 6.53 25.45
C LEU A 330 -5.49 5.50 24.36
N TYR A 331 -5.86 5.97 23.18
CA TYR A 331 -5.89 5.15 21.98
C TYR A 331 -4.62 5.50 21.19
N ASP A 332 -3.80 4.52 20.85
CA ASP A 332 -2.56 4.75 20.10
C ASP A 332 -2.26 3.59 19.14
N VAL A 333 -1.38 3.82 18.18
CA VAL A 333 -0.81 2.75 17.34
C VAL A 333 0.41 2.20 18.05
N VAL A 334 0.40 0.90 18.33
CA VAL A 334 1.51 0.22 19.00
C VAL A 334 2.11 -0.86 18.10
N GLU A 335 3.40 -1.08 18.26
CA GLU A 335 4.06 -2.26 17.72
C GLU A 335 3.73 -3.47 18.61
N MET A 336 3.14 -4.49 18.01
CA MET A 336 2.75 -5.72 18.68
C MET A 336 3.93 -6.68 18.78
N PRO A 337 4.12 -7.38 19.92
CA PRO A 337 5.03 -8.52 20.01
C PRO A 337 4.67 -9.62 19.01
N GLU A 338 5.66 -10.23 18.37
CA GLU A 338 5.46 -11.21 17.28
C GLU A 338 4.48 -12.35 17.63
N ASN A 339 4.57 -12.86 18.86
CA ASN A 339 3.73 -13.95 19.38
C ASN A 339 2.25 -13.57 19.59
N THR A 340 1.90 -12.29 19.50
CA THR A 340 0.53 -11.77 19.69
C THR A 340 -0.11 -11.27 18.39
N ARG A 341 0.64 -11.28 17.29
CA ARG A 341 0.17 -10.80 15.99
C ARG A 341 -0.71 -11.86 15.32
N ALA A 342 -1.82 -11.42 14.71
CA ALA A 342 -2.65 -12.29 13.87
C ALA A 342 -1.91 -12.72 12.59
N ASN A 343 -1.21 -11.77 11.96
CA ASN A 343 -0.21 -12.03 10.93
C ASN A 343 1.16 -11.61 11.48
N LYS A 344 2.12 -12.56 11.53
CA LYS A 344 3.46 -12.36 12.13
C LYS A 344 4.21 -11.15 11.58
N LEU A 345 3.95 -10.79 10.31
CA LEU A 345 4.63 -9.71 9.60
C LEU A 345 3.90 -8.36 9.67
N VAL A 346 2.65 -8.31 10.15
CA VAL A 346 1.92 -7.04 10.37
C VAL A 346 2.17 -6.58 11.79
N ARG A 347 3.00 -5.54 11.94
CA ARG A 347 3.57 -5.14 13.22
C ARG A 347 2.68 -4.22 14.03
N PHE A 348 1.90 -3.37 13.37
CA PHE A 348 1.20 -2.27 14.00
C PHE A 348 -0.31 -2.51 14.08
N ARG A 349 -0.91 -2.16 15.22
CA ARG A 349 -2.37 -2.07 15.37
C ARG A 349 -2.74 -0.97 16.35
N TYR A 350 -4.00 -0.57 16.34
CA TYR A 350 -4.51 0.30 17.38
C TYR A 350 -4.74 -0.45 18.70
N GLU A 351 -4.39 0.18 19.81
CA GLU A 351 -4.58 -0.34 21.16
C GLU A 351 -5.09 0.71 22.15
N ILE A 352 -5.73 0.23 23.21
CA ILE A 352 -6.12 1.04 24.35
C ILE A 352 -5.06 0.88 25.44
N LEU A 353 -4.37 1.98 25.74
CA LEU A 353 -3.32 2.05 26.76
C LEU A 353 -3.85 2.76 28.01
N LEU A 354 -3.37 2.37 29.19
CA LEU A 354 -3.60 3.13 30.41
C LEU A 354 -2.67 4.35 30.43
N ARG A 355 -3.23 5.53 30.72
CA ARG A 355 -2.45 6.73 31.01
C ARG A 355 -1.67 6.49 32.30
N THR A 356 -0.38 6.25 32.19
CA THR A 356 0.51 6.30 33.35
C THR A 356 0.66 7.77 33.75
N SER A 357 0.17 8.14 34.94
CA SER A 357 0.46 9.47 35.51
C SER A 357 1.97 9.71 35.46
N PRO A 358 2.44 10.91 35.09
CA PRO A 358 3.86 11.22 35.22
C PRO A 358 4.23 10.98 36.68
N ALA A 359 5.20 10.09 36.91
CA ALA A 359 5.77 9.92 38.23
C ALA A 359 6.17 11.30 38.73
N GLN A 360 5.59 11.74 39.85
CA GLN A 360 6.02 12.96 40.52
C GLN A 360 7.50 12.77 40.86
N GLY A 361 8.37 13.37 40.04
CA GLY A 361 9.79 13.49 40.34
C GLY A 361 9.92 14.32 41.60
N GLY A 362 10.51 13.73 42.63
CA GLY A 362 10.82 14.38 43.90
C GLY A 362 12.02 15.31 43.85
#